data_AF-A0A2A2RLN7-F1
#
_entry.id   AF-A0A2A2RLN7-F1
#
_cell.length_a   1.000
_cell.length_b   1.000
_cell.length_c   1.000
_cell.angle_alpha   90.00
_cell.angle_beta   90.00
_cell.angle_gamma   90.00
#
_symmetry.space_group_name_H-M   'P 1'
#
loop_
_entity.id
_entity.type
_entity.pdbx_description
1 polymer ?
#
loop_
_entity_poly.entity_id
_entity_poly.type
_entity_poly.pdbx_seq_one_letter_code
_entity_poly.pdbx_strand_id
1 'polypeptide(L)'
;MPAKSPSVSSVAKVIFPKLGLSLKVSNAGVFGGRWGGDGAVLDQRSPIDGSRLGRVRSATPADYERTAAAAQQAFLEWRNVPAPKRGEIVRQLGNALRQRKTELGQLVTLETGKILAEGEGEVQEMI
;
A
#
# COMPACT_ATOMS: atom_id res chain seq x y z
N MET A 1 -29.87 16.20 13.14
CA MET A 1 -28.55 16.05 13.79
C MET A 1 -27.58 15.56 12.74
N PRO A 2 -26.43 16.21 12.47
CA PRO A 2 -25.47 15.68 11.51
C PRO A 2 -24.91 14.36 12.05
N ALA A 3 -24.95 13.31 11.23
CA ALA A 3 -24.31 12.03 11.56
C ALA A 3 -22.83 12.29 11.86
N LYS A 4 -22.31 11.81 13.00
CA LYS A 4 -20.88 11.92 13.31
C LYS A 4 -20.09 11.27 12.18
N SER A 5 -19.15 12.01 11.59
CA SER A 5 -18.21 11.46 10.62
C SER A 5 -17.54 10.21 11.21
N PRO A 6 -17.41 9.12 10.44
CA PRO A 6 -16.80 7.89 10.94
C PRO A 6 -15.35 8.18 11.38
N SER A 7 -14.94 7.62 12.52
CA SER A 7 -13.57 7.80 13.04
C SER A 7 -12.55 7.06 12.18
N VAL A 8 -11.29 7.50 12.19
CA VAL A 8 -10.18 6.86 11.45
C VAL A 8 -10.14 5.36 11.73
N SER A 9 -10.25 4.99 13.00
CA SER A 9 -10.24 3.59 13.44
C SER A 9 -11.43 2.77 12.92
N SER A 10 -12.60 3.37 12.70
CA SER A 10 -13.75 2.63 12.16
C SER A 10 -13.62 2.40 10.66
N VAL A 11 -13.14 3.40 9.91
CA VAL A 11 -12.86 3.27 8.47
C VAL A 11 -11.74 2.26 8.23
N ALA A 12 -10.64 2.35 8.98
CA ALA A 12 -9.51 1.44 8.86
C ALA A 12 -9.92 -0.03 9.07
N LYS A 13 -10.81 -0.32 10.04
CA LYS A 13 -11.35 -1.68 10.27
C LYS A 13 -12.07 -2.27 9.05
N VAL A 14 -12.69 -1.42 8.22
CA VAL A 14 -13.43 -1.84 7.03
C VAL A 14 -12.50 -2.05 5.84
N ILE A 15 -11.57 -1.13 5.60
CA ILE A 15 -10.75 -1.16 4.37
C ILE A 15 -9.51 -2.04 4.49
N PHE A 16 -8.92 -2.19 5.69
CA PHE A 16 -7.66 -2.91 5.85
C PHE A 16 -7.75 -4.37 5.40
N PRO A 17 -8.77 -5.17 5.80
CA PRO A 17 -8.91 -6.54 5.32
C PRO A 17 -9.07 -6.64 3.80
N LYS A 18 -9.73 -5.66 3.16
CA LYS A 18 -9.90 -5.62 1.70
C LYS A 18 -8.60 -5.33 0.95
N LEU A 19 -7.67 -4.64 1.62
CA LEU A 19 -6.34 -4.31 1.10
C LEU A 19 -5.25 -5.29 1.56
N GLY A 20 -5.61 -6.35 2.29
CA GLY A 20 -4.66 -7.32 2.84
C GLY A 20 -3.82 -6.78 4.01
N LEU A 21 -4.25 -5.69 4.64
CA LEU A 21 -3.60 -5.07 5.80
C LEU A 21 -4.22 -5.57 7.11
N SER A 22 -3.43 -5.52 8.19
CA SER A 22 -3.88 -5.84 9.54
C SER A 22 -3.67 -4.69 10.50
N LEU A 23 -4.68 -4.47 11.36
CA LEU A 23 -4.63 -3.55 12.50
C LEU A 23 -3.99 -4.19 13.74
N LYS A 24 -3.97 -5.52 13.82
CA LYS A 24 -3.55 -6.26 15.02
C LYS A 24 -2.05 -6.56 15.01
N VAL A 25 -1.50 -6.90 13.85
CA VAL A 25 -0.09 -7.26 13.69
C VAL A 25 0.68 -6.16 12.97
N SER A 26 2.01 -6.22 13.03
CA SER A 26 2.85 -5.40 12.14
C SER A 26 2.80 -5.98 10.72
N ASN A 27 2.52 -5.13 9.75
CA ASN A 27 2.52 -5.47 8.34
C ASN A 27 3.97 -5.54 7.84
N ALA A 28 4.24 -6.41 6.88
CA ALA A 28 5.55 -6.49 6.24
C ALA A 28 5.79 -5.22 5.40
N GLY A 29 6.93 -4.55 5.58
CA GLY A 29 7.30 -3.36 4.81
C GLY A 29 8.28 -3.62 3.67
N VAL A 30 8.69 -4.88 3.46
CA VAL A 30 9.64 -5.28 2.42
C VAL A 30 9.01 -6.35 1.53
N PHE A 31 9.13 -6.18 0.21
CA PHE A 31 8.72 -7.18 -0.78
C PHE A 31 9.82 -7.36 -1.85
N GLY A 32 10.36 -8.58 -1.92
CA GLY A 32 11.36 -8.99 -2.92
C GLY A 32 10.99 -10.36 -3.52
N GLY A 33 9.72 -10.54 -3.88
CA GLY A 33 9.13 -11.85 -4.26
C GLY A 33 8.50 -12.60 -3.08
N ARG A 34 8.89 -12.24 -1.85
CA ARG A 34 8.21 -12.63 -0.60
C ARG A 34 8.15 -11.43 0.35
N TRP A 35 7.13 -11.43 1.21
CA TRP A 35 6.97 -10.40 2.24
C TRP A 35 7.97 -10.62 3.39
N GLY A 36 8.58 -9.53 3.86
CA GLY A 36 9.60 -9.53 4.92
C GLY A 36 9.66 -8.21 5.68
N GLY A 37 10.86 -7.87 6.18
CA GLY A 37 11.11 -6.70 7.02
C GLY A 37 11.44 -7.14 8.43
N ASP A 38 12.74 -7.26 8.70
CA ASP A 38 13.32 -7.64 9.99
C ASP A 38 13.75 -6.41 10.80
N GLY A 39 13.47 -5.21 10.29
CA GLY A 39 13.84 -3.94 10.90
C GLY A 39 12.91 -3.50 12.02
N ALA A 40 13.12 -2.27 12.49
CA ALA A 40 12.30 -1.67 13.51
C ALA A 40 10.83 -1.57 13.07
N VAL A 41 9.91 -1.72 14.03
CA VAL A 41 8.49 -1.53 13.78
C VAL A 41 8.16 -0.04 13.83
N LEU A 42 7.63 0.49 12.74
CA LEU A 42 7.17 1.86 12.62
C LEU A 42 5.68 1.93 12.99
N ASP A 43 5.32 2.81 13.92
CA ASP A 43 3.93 3.14 14.24
C ASP A 43 3.44 4.23 13.29
N GLN A 44 2.38 3.95 12.54
CA GLN A 44 1.70 4.92 11.67
C GLN A 44 0.52 5.54 12.39
N ARG A 45 0.39 6.87 12.31
CA ARG A 45 -0.68 7.65 12.94
C ARG A 45 -1.37 8.52 11.91
N SER A 46 -2.68 8.66 12.04
CA SER A 46 -3.43 9.57 11.17
C SER A 46 -3.28 11.01 11.65
N PRO A 47 -3.05 11.98 10.74
CA PRO A 47 -3.06 13.39 11.07
C PRO A 47 -4.49 13.93 11.33
N ILE A 48 -5.53 13.17 10.99
CA ILE A 48 -6.94 13.59 11.16
C ILE A 48 -7.32 13.69 12.64
N ASP A 49 -6.94 12.69 13.43
CA ASP A 49 -7.33 12.60 14.85
C ASP A 49 -6.19 12.10 15.77
N GLY A 50 -4.97 11.90 15.25
CA GLY A 50 -3.82 11.40 15.99
C GLY A 50 -3.87 9.91 16.34
N SER A 51 -4.94 9.21 15.96
CA SER A 51 -5.10 7.79 16.25
C SER A 51 -4.07 6.94 15.49
N ARG A 52 -3.67 5.82 16.09
CA ARG A 52 -2.76 4.87 15.45
C ARG A 52 -3.50 4.13 14.33
N LEU A 53 -3.02 4.29 13.11
CA LEU A 53 -3.55 3.68 11.90
C LEU A 53 -3.05 2.25 11.71
N GLY A 54 -1.76 1.99 11.98
CA GLY A 54 -1.18 0.67 11.79
C GLY A 54 0.28 0.58 12.21
N ARG A 55 0.88 -0.59 11.98
CA ARG A 55 2.31 -0.85 12.22
C ARG A 55 2.94 -1.49 10.99
N VAL A 56 4.16 -1.11 10.65
CA VAL A 56 4.91 -1.66 9.51
C VAL A 56 6.32 -2.03 9.97
N ARG A 57 6.79 -3.24 9.62
CA ARG A 57 8.19 -3.63 9.86
C ARG A 57 9.08 -3.04 8.77
N SER A 58 10.04 -2.22 9.14
CA SER A 58 10.98 -1.60 8.19
C SER A 58 12.02 -2.59 7.68
N ALA A 59 12.84 -2.14 6.72
CA ALA A 59 13.96 -2.91 6.21
C ALA A 59 15.20 -2.76 7.12
N THR A 60 15.91 -3.87 7.33
CA THR A 60 17.32 -3.83 7.72
C THR A 60 18.23 -3.60 6.50
N PRO A 61 19.52 -3.26 6.68
CA PRO A 61 20.48 -3.28 5.58
C PRO A 61 20.53 -4.64 4.86
N ALA A 62 20.40 -5.75 5.61
CA ALA A 62 20.37 -7.09 5.01
C ALA A 62 19.09 -7.35 4.19
N ASP A 63 17.94 -6.84 4.62
CA ASP A 63 16.70 -6.88 3.82
C ASP A 63 16.86 -6.12 2.50
N TYR A 64 17.49 -4.94 2.56
CA TYR A 64 17.78 -4.13 1.40
C TYR A 64 18.65 -4.89 0.38
N GLU A 65 19.80 -5.41 0.81
CA GLU A 65 20.72 -6.17 -0.06
C GLU A 65 20.03 -7.37 -0.72
N ARG A 66 19.26 -8.15 0.05
CA ARG A 66 18.50 -9.28 -0.48
C ARG A 66 17.46 -8.84 -1.52
N THR A 67 16.76 -7.74 -1.27
CA THR A 67 15.69 -7.24 -2.13
C THR A 67 16.27 -6.64 -3.42
N ALA A 68 17.36 -5.89 -3.31
CA ALA A 68 18.09 -5.33 -4.46
C ALA A 68 18.63 -6.44 -5.37
N ALA A 69 19.26 -7.48 -4.78
CA ALA A 69 19.72 -8.64 -5.54
C ALA A 69 18.56 -9.37 -6.24
N ALA A 70 17.44 -9.59 -5.54
CA ALA A 70 16.25 -10.23 -6.13
C ALA A 70 15.65 -9.41 -7.28
N ALA A 71 15.57 -8.07 -7.14
CA ALA A 71 15.11 -7.18 -8.19
C ALA A 71 16.04 -7.21 -9.41
N GLN A 72 17.35 -7.24 -9.20
CA GLN A 72 18.34 -7.37 -10.27
C GLN A 72 18.18 -8.68 -11.04
N GLN A 73 17.95 -9.81 -10.35
CA GLN A 73 17.69 -11.09 -11.01
C GLN A 73 16.38 -11.08 -11.80
N ALA A 74 15.30 -10.57 -11.21
CA ALA A 74 14.02 -10.43 -11.89
C ALA A 74 14.12 -9.53 -13.15
N PHE A 75 14.95 -8.49 -13.10
CA PHE A 75 15.19 -7.62 -14.26
C PHE A 75 15.85 -8.34 -15.44
N LEU A 76 16.78 -9.28 -15.17
CA LEU A 76 17.44 -10.04 -16.24
C LEU A 76 16.46 -10.87 -17.06
N GLU A 77 15.38 -11.36 -16.45
CA GLU A 77 14.28 -12.03 -17.12
C GLU A 77 13.31 -11.02 -17.74
N TRP A 78 12.89 -10.02 -16.96
CA TRP A 78 11.91 -9.02 -17.37
C TRP A 78 12.30 -8.24 -18.62
N ARG A 79 13.59 -7.91 -18.78
CA ARG A 79 14.09 -7.17 -19.95
C ARG A 79 13.89 -7.93 -21.27
N ASN A 80 13.76 -9.26 -21.21
CA ASN A 80 13.52 -10.10 -22.39
C ASN A 80 12.02 -10.23 -22.72
N VAL A 81 11.12 -9.78 -21.84
CA VAL A 81 9.67 -9.83 -22.09
C VAL A 81 9.31 -8.80 -23.17
N PRO A 82 8.65 -9.19 -24.28
CA PRO A 82 8.27 -8.28 -25.35
C PRO A 82 7.44 -7.08 -24.86
N ALA A 83 7.64 -5.90 -25.45
CA ALA A 83 6.97 -4.67 -25.03
C ALA A 83 5.43 -4.79 -24.94
N PRO A 84 4.70 -5.45 -25.89
CA PRO A 84 3.26 -5.63 -25.76
C PRO A 84 2.85 -6.46 -24.55
N LYS A 85 3.62 -7.50 -24.20
CA LYS A 85 3.36 -8.34 -23.01
C LYS A 85 3.63 -7.57 -21.72
N ARG A 86 4.64 -6.68 -21.69
CA ARG A 86 4.86 -5.79 -20.55
C ARG A 86 3.70 -4.80 -20.38
N GLY A 87 3.21 -4.24 -21.48
CA GLY A 87 2.04 -3.36 -21.49
C GLY A 87 0.77 -4.05 -20.96
N GLU A 88 0.58 -5.33 -21.29
CA GLU A 88 -0.53 -6.13 -20.75
C GLU A 88 -0.47 -6.27 -19.21
N ILE A 89 0.72 -6.47 -18.64
CA ILE A 89 0.89 -6.52 -17.18
C ILE A 89 0.58 -5.16 -16.54
N VAL A 90 1.01 -4.06 -17.15
CA VAL A 90 0.67 -2.70 -16.70
C VAL A 90 -0.85 -2.46 -16.77
N ARG A 91 -1.51 -2.91 -17.84
CA ARG A 91 -2.98 -2.82 -17.97
C ARG A 91 -3.69 -3.62 -16.87
N GLN A 92 -3.20 -4.81 -16.54
CA GLN A 92 -3.75 -5.61 -15.44
C GLN A 92 -3.56 -4.93 -14.09
N LEU A 93 -2.41 -4.29 -13.84
CA LEU A 93 -2.18 -3.48 -12.64
C LEU A 93 -3.20 -2.34 -12.55
N GLY A 94 -3.42 -1.58 -13.64
CA GLY A 94 -4.43 -0.52 -13.69
C GLY A 94 -5.85 -1.03 -13.39
N ASN A 95 -6.21 -2.23 -13.88
CA ASN A 95 -7.49 -2.86 -13.54
C ASN A 95 -7.58 -3.24 -12.05
N ALA A 96 -6.51 -3.77 -11.47
CA ALA A 96 -6.46 -4.12 -10.05
C ALA A 96 -6.60 -2.87 -9.17
N LEU A 97 -5.94 -1.77 -9.53
CA LEU A 97 -6.09 -0.47 -8.88
C LEU A 97 -7.53 0.04 -9.01
N ARG A 98 -8.13 -0.02 -10.20
CA ARG A 98 -9.52 0.40 -10.43
C ARG A 98 -10.51 -0.37 -9.55
N GLN A 99 -10.32 -1.67 -9.37
CA GLN A 99 -11.15 -2.51 -8.50
C GLN A 99 -11.06 -2.13 -7.01
N ARG A 100 -9.99 -1.45 -6.59
CA ARG A 100 -9.73 -1.05 -5.20
C ARG A 100 -9.65 0.46 -5.01
N LYS A 101 -10.12 1.24 -5.99
CA LYS A 101 -9.93 2.69 -6.04
C LYS A 101 -10.41 3.39 -4.77
N THR A 102 -11.64 3.10 -4.35
CA THR A 102 -12.24 3.72 -3.17
C THR A 102 -11.54 3.32 -1.88
N GLU A 103 -11.20 2.03 -1.69
CA GLU A 103 -10.45 1.59 -0.51
C GLU A 103 -9.04 2.21 -0.44
N LEU A 104 -8.34 2.29 -1.56
CA LEU A 104 -7.01 2.93 -1.64
C LEU A 104 -7.11 4.43 -1.40
N GLY A 105 -8.10 5.11 -1.99
CA GLY A 105 -8.34 6.54 -1.76
C GLY A 105 -8.66 6.85 -0.30
N GLN A 106 -9.47 5.99 0.35
CA GLN A 106 -9.70 6.08 1.79
C GLN A 106 -8.40 5.89 2.58
N LEU A 107 -7.54 4.93 2.22
CA LEU A 107 -6.25 4.73 2.89
C LEU A 107 -5.37 5.98 2.77
N VAL A 108 -5.26 6.57 1.58
CA VAL A 108 -4.52 7.83 1.35
C VAL A 108 -5.06 8.94 2.24
N THR A 109 -6.38 9.14 2.28
CA THR A 109 -7.02 10.10 3.18
C THR A 109 -6.66 9.85 4.65
N LEU A 110 -6.71 8.60 5.12
CA LEU A 110 -6.39 8.28 6.51
C LEU A 110 -4.92 8.54 6.86
N GLU A 111 -4.01 8.32 5.92
CA GLU A 111 -2.57 8.47 6.14
C GLU A 111 -2.11 9.93 6.05
N THR A 112 -2.67 10.72 5.13
CA THR A 112 -2.19 12.09 4.86
C THR A 112 -3.13 13.19 5.35
N GLY A 113 -4.40 12.87 5.64
CA GLY A 113 -5.43 13.84 6.04
C GLY A 113 -6.08 14.63 4.90
N LYS A 114 -5.82 14.27 3.64
CA LYS A 114 -6.43 14.94 2.47
C LYS A 114 -7.87 14.50 2.25
N ILE A 115 -8.68 15.30 1.55
CA ILE A 115 -10.09 14.93 1.30
C ILE A 115 -10.19 13.66 0.44
N LEU A 116 -11.27 12.89 0.60
CA LEU A 116 -11.45 11.61 -0.12
C LEU A 116 -11.38 11.78 -1.65
N ALA A 117 -11.91 12.88 -2.18
CA ALA A 117 -11.85 13.17 -3.61
C ALA A 117 -10.41 13.29 -4.14
N GLU A 118 -9.50 13.86 -3.36
CA GLU A 118 -8.07 13.93 -3.70
C GLU A 118 -7.41 12.56 -3.56
N GLY A 119 -7.71 11.81 -2.49
CA GLY A 119 -7.21 10.44 -2.32
C GLY A 119 -7.62 9.51 -3.46
N GLU A 120 -8.89 9.56 -3.88
CA GLU A 120 -9.36 8.83 -5.06
C GLU A 120 -8.79 9.37 -6.38
N GLY A 121 -8.52 10.69 -6.44
CA GLY A 121 -7.84 11.35 -7.56
C GLY A 121 -6.43 10.79 -7.78
N GLU A 122 -5.62 10.68 -6.73
CA GLU A 122 -4.28 10.11 -6.82
C GLU A 122 -4.30 8.64 -7.30
N VAL A 123 -5.27 7.86 -6.84
CA VAL A 123 -5.44 6.49 -7.34
C VAL A 123 -5.88 6.47 -8.80
N GLN A 124 -6.66 7.47 -9.23
CA GLN A 124 -7.08 7.62 -10.62
C GLN A 124 -5.92 7.96 -11.56
N GLU A 125 -4.93 8.72 -11.11
CA GLU A 125 -3.74 9.06 -11.89
C GLU A 125 -2.84 7.84 -12.17
N MET A 126 -2.91 6.80 -11.32
CA MET A 126 -2.17 5.55 -11.48
C MET A 126 -2.84 4.53 -12.44
N ILE A 127 -4.08 4.78 -12.86
CA ILE A 127 -4.92 3.87 -13.67
C ILE A 127 -4.87 4.23 -15.15
#